data_AF-A0A7Z9IYT1-F1
#
_entry.id   AF-A0A7Z9IYT1-F1
#
_cell.length_a   1.000
_cell.length_b   1.000
_cell.length_c   1.000
_cell.angle_alpha   90.00
_cell.angle_beta   90.00
_cell.angle_gamma   90.00
#
_symmetry.space_group_name_H-M   'P 1'
#
loop_
_entity.id
_entity.type
_entity.pdbx_description
1 polymer ?
#
loop_
_entity_poly.entity_id
_entity_poly.type
_entity_poly.pdbx_seq_one_letter_code
_entity_poly.pdbx_strand_id
1 'polypeptide(L)' 'PSLVPIPGTKRIKYLDENVRATDLELTDEDAGKLARAFPPDETSGERYPAPQMKRLEL' A
#
# COMPACT_ATOMS: atom_id res chain seq x y z
N PRO A 1 13.53 -0.87 -10.87
CA PRO A 1 12.77 -0.55 -9.64
C PRO A 1 12.00 0.76 -9.83
N SER A 2 10.70 0.67 -10.07
CA SER A 2 9.88 1.88 -10.27
C SER A 2 8.46 1.60 -9.76
N LEU A 3 8.36 1.31 -8.47
CA LEU A 3 7.11 1.34 -7.73
C LEU A 3 6.93 2.77 -7.21
N VAL A 4 5.96 3.51 -7.74
CA VAL A 4 5.60 4.84 -7.24
C VAL A 4 4.21 4.72 -6.58
N PRO A 5 4.10 4.84 -5.24
CA PRO A 5 2.81 4.82 -4.59
C PRO A 5 2.02 6.09 -4.94
N ILE A 6 0.71 5.95 -5.16
CA ILE A 6 -0.21 7.07 -5.41
C ILE A 6 -1.27 7.06 -4.29
N PRO A 7 -0.92 7.49 -3.07
CA PRO A 7 -1.84 7.45 -1.95
C PRO A 7 -2.94 8.50 -2.13
N GLY A 8 -4.19 8.04 -2.27
CA GLY A 8 -5.36 8.90 -2.37
C GLY A 8 -6.01 9.18 -1.02
N THR A 9 -6.39 10.42 -0.76
CA THR A 9 -7.16 10.81 0.44
C THR A 9 -8.06 11.99 0.16
N LYS A 10 -9.19 12.09 0.87
CA LYS A 10 -10.12 13.23 0.82
C LYS A 10 -9.87 14.27 1.92
N ARG A 11 -8.98 13.99 2.88
CA ARG A 11 -8.74 14.85 4.05
C ARG A 11 -7.35 15.45 3.99
N ILE A 12 -7.25 16.77 4.12
CA ILE A 12 -5.99 17.51 4.07
C ILE A 12 -4.99 17.00 5.12
N LYS A 13 -5.46 16.69 6.33
CA LYS A 13 -4.61 16.12 7.39
C LYS A 13 -3.83 14.88 6.90
N TYR A 14 -4.48 13.98 6.18
CA TYR A 14 -3.83 12.75 5.70
C TYR A 14 -2.95 13.01 4.47
N LEU A 15 -3.23 14.05 3.69
CA LEU A 15 -2.32 14.47 2.63
C LEU A 15 -0.98 14.91 3.23
N ASP A 16 -1.02 15.72 4.28
CA ASP A 16 0.18 16.17 5.00
C ASP A 16 0.94 14.99 5.62
N GLU A 17 0.24 14.04 6.25
CA GLU A 17 0.86 12.80 6.77
C GLU A 17 1.51 11.95 5.65
N ASN A 18 0.85 11.79 4.50
CA ASN A 18 1.40 11.04 3.37
C ASN A 18 2.66 11.71 2.79
N VAL A 19 2.71 13.04 2.75
CA VAL A 19 3.89 13.78 2.30
C VAL A 19 5.05 13.57 3.27
N ARG A 20 4.82 13.69 4.59
CA ARG A 20 5.85 13.48 5.61
C ARG A 20 6.42 12.06 5.62
N ALA A 21 5.71 11.08 5.06
CA ALA A 21 6.23 9.71 4.93
C ALA A 21 7.50 9.63 4.05
N THR A 22 7.75 10.62 3.19
CA THR A 22 9.00 10.67 2.40
C THR A 22 10.23 10.96 3.23
N ASP A 23 10.06 11.49 4.44
CA ASP A 23 11.14 11.82 5.36
C ASP A 23 11.54 10.62 6.24
N LEU A 24 10.82 9.50 6.13
CA LEU A 24 11.09 8.29 6.90
C LEU A 24 12.14 7.43 6.19
N GLU A 25 13.21 7.12 6.91
CA GLU A 25 14.18 6.10 6.52
C GLU A 25 13.87 4.81 7.27
N LEU A 26 13.68 3.72 6.53
CA LEU A 26 13.49 2.40 7.13
C LEU A 26 14.86 1.81 7.48
N THR A 27 15.01 1.36 8.72
CA THR A 27 16.16 0.54 9.11
C THR A 27 16.04 -0.87 8.55
N ASP A 28 17.16 -1.59 8.47
CA ASP A 28 17.15 -3.01 8.07
C ASP A 28 16.27 -3.87 8.99
N GLU A 29 16.20 -3.51 10.28
CA GLU A 29 15.35 -4.19 11.24
C GLU A 29 13.87 -3.99 10.91
N ASP A 30 13.47 -2.75 10.60
CA ASP A 30 12.09 -2.40 10.24
C ASP A 30 11.68 -3.04 8.92
N ALA A 31 12.56 -3.00 7.91
CA ALA A 31 12.34 -3.68 6.64
C ALA A 31 12.18 -5.21 6.85
N GLY A 32 13.00 -5.81 7.71
CA GLY A 32 12.89 -7.22 8.08
C GLY A 32 11.58 -7.55 8.81
N LYS A 33 11.11 -6.66 9.71
CA LYS A 33 9.81 -6.81 10.37
C LYS A 33 8.67 -6.76 9.36
N LEU A 34 8.68 -5.80 8.44
CA LEU A 34 7.67 -5.66 7.40
C LEU A 34 7.63 -6.88 6.46
N ALA A 35 8.78 -7.38 6.02
CA ALA A 35 8.85 -8.56 5.16
C ALA A 35 8.28 -9.83 5.83
N ARG A 36 8.45 -9.96 7.15
CA ARG A 36 7.84 -11.07 7.92
C ARG A 36 6.35 -10.88 8.16
N ALA A 37 5.89 -9.64 8.33
CA ALA A 37 4.48 -9.34 8.55
C ALA A 37 3.64 -9.44 7.27
N PHE A 38 4.25 -9.27 6.10
CA PHE A 38 3.61 -9.37 4.78
C PHE A 38 4.36 -10.38 3.89
N PRO A 39 4.23 -11.69 4.13
CA PRO A 39 4.86 -12.69 3.29
C PRO A 39 4.33 -12.59 1.84
N PRO A 40 5.21 -12.73 0.82
CA PRO A 40 4.86 -12.55 -0.59
C PRO A 40 3.66 -13.39 -1.08
N ASP A 41 3.42 -14.54 -0.44
CA ASP A 41 2.43 -15.53 -0.87
C ASP A 41 1.20 -15.61 0.06
N GLU A 42 1.22 -14.91 1.20
CA GLU A 42 0.11 -14.98 2.18
C GLU A 42 -1.04 -14.05 1.78
N THR A 43 -0.73 -12.94 1.10
CA THR A 43 -1.73 -11.99 0.63
C THR A 43 -2.14 -12.33 -0.81
N SER A 44 -2.67 -13.54 -1.01
CA SER A 44 -3.19 -13.97 -2.32
C SER A 44 -4.70 -13.71 -2.43
N GLY A 45 -5.12 -13.15 -3.56
CA GLY A 45 -6.52 -12.85 -3.83
C GLY A 45 -6.69 -11.65 -4.75
N GLU A 46 -7.82 -11.60 -5.45
CA GLU A 46 -8.16 -10.46 -6.29
C GLU A 46 -8.45 -9.23 -5.42
N ARG A 47 -7.99 -8.03 -5.84
CA ARG A 47 -8.34 -6.76 -5.16
C ARG A 47 -9.86 -6.62 -4.98
N TYR A 48 -10.62 -7.20 -5.90
CA TYR A 48 -12.06 -7.40 -5.78
C TYR A 48 -12.41 -8.83 -6.22
N PRO A 49 -13.20 -9.60 -5.44
CA PRO A 49 -13.78 -10.85 -5.90
C PRO A 49 -14.44 -10.73 -7.28
N ALA A 50 -14.37 -11.78 -8.12
CA ALA A 50 -14.85 -11.74 -9.51
C ALA A 50 -16.25 -11.13 -9.73
N PRO A 51 -17.27 -11.39 -8.87
CA PRO A 51 -18.59 -10.74 -9.00
C PRO A 51 -18.55 -9.22 -8.75
N GLN A 52 -17.61 -8.73 -7.95
CA GLN A 52 -17.42 -7.32 -7.62
C GLN A 52 -16.59 -6.60 -8.68
N MET A 53 -15.63 -7.30 -9.33
CA MET A 53 -14.93 -6.79 -10.52
C MET A 53 -15.89 -6.49 -11.67
N LYS A 54 -16.84 -7.40 -11.97
CA LYS A 54 -17.84 -7.18 -13.03
C LYS A 54 -18.70 -5.93 -12.83
N ARG A 55 -18.76 -5.41 -11.60
CA ARG A 55 -19.61 -4.28 -11.19
C ARG A 55 -18.87 -2.94 -11.22
N LEU A 56 -17.56 -2.95 -11.49
CA LEU A 56 -16.70 -1.77 -11.56
C LEU A 56 -16.56 -1.20 -12.99
N GLU A 57 -17.29 -1.76 -13.96
CA GLU A 57 -17.43 -1.34 -15.37
C GLU A 57 -16.58 -0.10 -15.77
N LEU A 58 -15.33 -0.40 -16.12
CA LEU A 58 -14.65 0.21 -17.26
C LEU A 58 -14.87 -0.71 -18.47
#